data_AF-A0A2X2V6G1-F1
#
_entry.id   AF-A0A2X2V6G1-F1
#
_cell.length_a   1.000
_cell.length_b   1.000
_cell.length_c   1.000
_cell.angle_alpha   90.00
_cell.angle_beta   90.00
_cell.angle_gamma   90.00
#
_symmetry.space_group_name_H-M   'P 1'
#
loop_
_entity.id
_entity.type
_entity.pdbx_description
1 polymer ?
#
loop_
_entity_poly.entity_id
_entity_poly.type
_entity_poly.pdbx_seq_one_letter_code
_entity_poly.pdbx_strand_id
1 'polypeptide(L)' 'MAIIGESGSGKSTLARALCGLLTDTKGSVTFADKALANRYQQRDKETLRRIQMIYQLPDVALNPRQTVP' A
#
# COMPACT_ATOMS: atom_id res chain seq x y z
N MET A 1 14.52 -1.58 -1.65
CA MET A 1 14.47 -0.79 -0.40
C MET A 1 13.66 -1.57 0.62
N ALA A 2 14.09 -1.63 1.88
CA ALA A 2 13.36 -2.27 2.96
C ALA A 2 13.19 -1.28 4.12
N ILE A 3 12.07 -1.37 4.84
CA ILE A 3 11.80 -0.59 6.05
C ILE A 3 11.84 -1.55 7.23
N ILE A 4 12.78 -1.34 8.16
CA ILE A 4 13.02 -2.20 9.33
C ILE A 4 12.78 -1.39 10.60
N GLY A 5 12.28 -2.02 11.65
CA GLY A 5 12.03 -1.41 12.95
C GLY A 5 11.23 -2.34 13.86
N GLU A 6 11.16 -2.01 15.15
CA GLU A 6 10.47 -2.81 16.18
C GLU A 6 8.96 -2.96 15.92
N SER A 7 8.33 -3.98 16.51
CA SER A 7 6.87 -4.09 16.47
C SER A 7 6.22 -2.82 17.01
N GLY A 8 5.21 -2.29 16.31
CA GLY A 8 4.57 -1.03 16.69
C GLY A 8 5.27 0.25 16.20
N SER A 9 6.44 0.18 15.56
CA SER A 9 7.17 1.36 15.08
C SER A 9 6.52 2.13 13.91
N GLY A 10 5.30 1.78 13.51
CA GLY A 10 4.56 2.48 12.45
C GLY A 10 4.84 2.03 11.01
N LYS A 11 5.63 0.98 10.78
CA LYS A 11 5.93 0.46 9.42
C LYS A 11 4.68 0.18 8.58
N SER A 12 3.71 -0.53 9.17
CA SER A 12 2.45 -0.86 8.49
C SER A 12 1.56 0.37 8.30
N THR A 13 1.67 1.37 9.17
CA THR A 13 1.00 2.67 9.03
C THR A 13 1.59 3.43 7.85
N LEU A 14 2.91 3.51 7.74
CA LEU A 14 3.61 4.14 6.61
C LEU A 14 3.27 3.45 5.28
N ALA A 15 3.31 2.12 5.24
CA ALA A 15 2.94 1.36 4.04
C ALA A 15 1.50 1.66 3.59
N ARG A 16 0.54 1.72 4.53
CA ARG A 16 -0.86 2.09 4.22
C ARG A 16 -0.97 3.54 3.74
N ALA A 17 -0.22 4.48 4.31
CA ALA A 17 -0.17 5.87 3.83
C ALA A 17 0.34 5.95 2.38
N LEU A 18 1.44 5.26 2.05
CA LEU A 18 1.98 5.24 0.69
C LEU A 18 1.00 4.61 -0.31
N CYS A 19 0.29 3.55 0.09
CA CYS A 19 -0.76 2.93 -0.71
C CYS A 19 -2.05 3.76 -0.78
N GLY A 20 -2.14 4.87 -0.05
CA GLY A 20 -3.29 5.77 -0.01
C GLY A 20 -4.51 5.19 0.71
N LEU A 21 -4.28 4.24 1.62
CA LEU A 21 -5.29 3.53 2.41
C LEU A 21 -5.61 4.21 3.76
N LEU A 22 -4.81 5.19 4.19
CA LEU A 22 -5.08 6.00 5.37
C LEU A 22 -5.74 7.32 4.97
N THR A 23 -6.76 7.73 5.72
CA THR A 23 -7.37 9.06 5.60
C THR A 23 -6.51 10.10 6.31
N ASP A 24 -6.58 11.35 5.83
CA ASP A 24 -6.06 12.54 6.50
C ASP A 24 -4.56 12.54 6.79
N THR A 25 -3.78 11.92 5.90
CA THR A 25 -2.33 12.04 5.91
C THR A 25 -1.90 13.41 5.42
N LYS A 26 -1.01 14.06 6.17
CA LYS A 26 -0.36 15.32 5.77
C LYS A 26 0.96 15.02 5.06
N GLY A 27 1.35 15.92 4.16
CA GLY A 27 2.56 15.78 3.33
C GLY A 27 2.25 15.35 1.89
N SER A 28 3.32 15.14 1.13
CA SER A 28 3.26 14.74 -0.28
C SER A 28 4.14 13.52 -0.53
N VAL A 29 3.74 12.72 -1.51
CA VAL A 29 4.50 11.57 -2.00
C VAL A 29 4.66 11.75 -3.51
N THR A 30 5.84 11.48 -4.02
CA THR A 30 6.11 11.49 -5.46
C THR A 30 6.42 10.07 -5.91
N PHE A 31 5.81 9.64 -7.01
CA PHE A 31 6.07 8.36 -7.65
C PHE A 31 6.31 8.58 -9.14
N ALA A 32 7.47 8.12 -9.64
CA ALA A 32 7.87 8.32 -11.05
C ALA A 32 7.72 9.78 -11.51
N ASP A 33 8.29 10.70 -10.73
CA ASP A 33 8.29 12.16 -10.96
C ASP A 33 6.91 12.82 -11.01
N LYS A 34 5.86 12.10 -10.58
CA LYS A 34 4.50 12.61 -10.47
C LYS A 34 4.04 12.65 -9.01
N ALA A 35 3.35 13.73 -8.65
CA ALA A 35 2.69 13.82 -7.36
C ALA A 35 1.63 12.71 -7.25
N LEU A 36 1.72 11.93 -6.19
CA LEU A 36 0.83 10.82 -5.91
C LEU A 36 -0.30 11.33 -5.01
N ALA A 37 -1.55 11.16 -5.45
CA ALA A 37 -2.70 11.54 -4.62
C ALA A 37 -2.70 10.76 -3.29
N ASN A 38 -2.99 11.44 -2.19
CA ASN A 38 -2.95 10.83 -0.85
C ASN A 38 -4.00 9.74 -0.68
N ARG A 39 -5.14 9.81 -1.38
CA ARG A 39 -6.16 8.76 -1.39
C ARG A 39 -6.07 7.92 -2.65
N TYR A 40 -6.11 6.60 -2.52
CA TYR A 40 -6.01 5.69 -3.67
C TYR A 40 -7.17 5.88 -4.67
N GLN A 41 -8.37 6.26 -4.20
CA GLN A 41 -9.53 6.48 -5.07
C GLN A 41 -9.35 7.65 -6.04
N GLN A 42 -8.39 8.53 -5.78
CA GLN A 42 -8.07 9.69 -6.62
C GLN A 42 -6.91 9.40 -7.59
N ARG A 43 -6.36 8.18 -7.58
CA ARG A 43 -5.25 7.79 -8.45
C ARG A 43 -5.79 7.18 -9.73
N ASP A 44 -5.08 7.38 -10.83
CA ASP A 44 -5.42 6.73 -12.10
C ASP A 44 -5.17 5.21 -12.04
N LYS A 45 -5.76 4.51 -13.01
CA LYS A 45 -5.70 3.04 -13.11
C LYS A 45 -4.28 2.52 -13.31
N GLU A 46 -3.42 3.29 -13.97
CA GLU A 46 -2.02 2.90 -14.19
C GLU A 46 -1.24 2.91 -12.88
N THR A 47 -1.39 3.97 -12.10
CA THR A 47 -0.78 4.14 -10.78
C THR A 47 -1.21 3.04 -9.83
N LEU A 48 -2.51 2.72 -9.79
CA LEU A 48 -3.04 1.63 -8.96
C LEU A 48 -2.51 0.25 -9.37
N ARG A 49 -2.20 0.02 -10.65
CA ARG A 49 -1.56 -1.21 -11.12
C ARG A 49 -0.09 -1.29 -10.73
N ARG A 50 0.59 -0.16 -10.63
CA ARG A 50 2.03 -0.08 -10.30
C ARG A 50 2.32 -0.11 -8.80
N ILE A 51 1.32 0.18 -7.96
CA ILE A 51 1.45 0.23 -6.50
C ILE A 51 0.46 -0.74 -5.88
N GLN A 52 0.94 -1.88 -5.38
CA GLN A 52 0.13 -2.90 -4.75
C GLN A 52 0.69 -3.29 -3.38
N MET A 53 -0.20 -3.42 -2.40
CA MET A 53 0.15 -3.87 -1.06
C MET A 53 -0.08 -5.37 -0.95
N ILE A 54 0.96 -6.11 -0.58
CA ILE A 54 0.87 -7.52 -0.19
C ILE A 54 0.92 -7.57 1.33
N TYR A 55 -0.11 -8.14 1.97
CA TYR A 55 -0.17 -8.26 3.42
C TYR A 55 0.71 -9.42 3.91
N GLN A 56 1.29 -9.26 5.11
CA GLN A 56 2.24 -10.22 5.70
C GLN A 56 1.66 -11.61 6.01
N LEU A 57 0.34 -11.81 5.88
CA LEU A 57 -0.32 -13.11 6.04
C LEU A 57 -1.05 -13.50 4.73
N PRO A 58 -0.32 -14.00 3.72
CA PRO A 58 -0.93 -14.52 2.50
C PRO A 58 -1.84 -15.75 2.78
N ASP A 59 -1.54 -16.52 3.82
CA ASP A 59 -2.20 -17.81 4.11
C ASP A 59 -3.66 -17.70 4.57
N VAL A 60 -4.06 -16.57 5.17
CA VAL A 60 -5.46 -16.32 5.60
C VAL A 60 -6.29 -15.52 4.60
N ALA A 61 -5.66 -14.98 3.55
CA ALA A 61 -6.32 -14.16 2.53
C ALA A 61 -6.65 -14.97 1.25
N LEU A 62 -6.16 -16.20 1.14
CA LEU A 62 -6.57 -17.14 0.10
C LEU A 62 -8.04 -17.48 0.27
N ASN A 63 -8.85 -17.11 -0.73
CA ASN A 63 -10.22 -17.59 -0.82
C ASN A 63 -10.16 -19.12 -0.93
N PRO A 64 -10.66 -19.90 0.05
CA PRO A 64 -10.59 -21.36 0.01
C PRO A 64 -11.36 -21.97 -1.18
N ARG A 65 -12.10 -21.16 -1.95
CA ARG A 65 -12.79 -21.53 -3.18
C ARG A 65 -11.99 -21.28 -4.47
N GLN A 66 -10.77 -20.76 -4.39
CA GLN A 66 -9.91 -20.57 -5.56
C GLN A 66 -8.59 -21.30 -5.37
N THR A 67 -8.38 -22.36 -6.17
CA THR A 67 -7.10 -23.04 -6.29
C THR A 67 -6.11 -22.14 -7.03
N VAL A 68 -4.91 -21.98 -6.48
CA VAL A 68 -3.77 -21.39 -7.19
C VAL A 68 -3.20 -22.50 -8.10
N PRO A 69 -3.26 -22.35 -9.43
CA PRO A 69 -2.66 -23.32 -10.36
C PRO A 69 -1.13 -23.26 -10.37
#